data_AF-A0A3D2F6B5-F1
#
_entry.id   AF-A0A3D2F6B5-F1
#
_cell.length_a   1.000
_cell.length_b   1.000
_cell.length_c   1.000
_cell.angle_alpha   90.00
_cell.angle_beta   90.00
_cell.angle_gamma   90.00
#
_symmetry.space_group_name_H-M   'P 1'
#
loop_
_entity.id
_entity.type
_entity.pdbx_description
1 polymer ?
#
loop_
_entity_poly.entity_id
_entity_poly.type
_entity_poly.pdbx_seq_one_letter_code
_entity_poly.pdbx_strand_id
1 'polypeptide(L)'
;INMVAYGWAMPNLKAGDEIILSVMEHHANIVPWHFLRERQGVVIKWVDVDATGALDPQAVLDAITPKTKLIAITHMSNVLGTKV
;
A
#
# COMPACT_ATOMS: atom_id res chain seq x y z
N ILE A 1 -5.13 -5.01 -9.24
CA ILE A 1 -3.85 -5.00 -8.48
C ILE A 1 -2.74 -5.79 -9.16
N ASN A 2 -2.87 -7.11 -9.41
CA ASN A 2 -1.78 -7.92 -10.00
C ASN A 2 -1.17 -7.35 -11.29
N MET A 3 -2.00 -6.82 -12.19
CA MET A 3 -1.52 -6.16 -13.41
C MET A 3 -0.59 -4.97 -13.11
N VAL A 4 -0.93 -4.16 -12.10
CA VAL A 4 -0.08 -3.03 -11.68
C VAL A 4 1.18 -3.56 -11.00
N ALA A 5 1.05 -4.52 -10.08
CA ALA A 5 2.18 -5.09 -9.34
C ALA A 5 3.22 -5.73 -10.26
N TYR A 6 2.80 -6.59 -11.19
CA TYR A 6 3.73 -7.33 -12.05
C TYR A 6 4.03 -6.64 -13.38
N GLY A 7 3.05 -5.92 -13.94
CA GLY A 7 3.19 -5.25 -15.23
C GLY A 7 3.88 -3.90 -15.15
N TRP A 8 3.72 -3.17 -14.04
CA TRP A 8 4.33 -1.85 -13.87
C TRP A 8 5.31 -1.79 -12.70
N ALA A 9 4.93 -2.20 -11.49
CA ALA A 9 5.80 -2.01 -10.32
C ALA A 9 7.06 -2.88 -10.40
N MET A 10 6.94 -4.16 -10.74
CA MET A 10 8.07 -5.09 -10.80
C MET A 10 9.22 -4.64 -11.74
N PRO A 11 8.98 -4.11 -12.95
CA PRO A 11 10.06 -3.60 -13.79
C PRO A 11 10.55 -2.19 -13.41
N ASN A 12 9.78 -1.39 -12.67
CA ASN A 12 10.08 0.03 -12.41
C ASN A 12 10.56 0.33 -10.99
N LEU A 13 10.24 -0.51 -10.01
CA LEU A 13 10.65 -0.33 -8.62
C LEU A 13 11.97 -1.04 -8.34
N LYS A 14 12.74 -0.46 -7.42
CA LYS A 14 14.03 -0.98 -6.97
C LYS A 14 14.10 -1.04 -5.44
N ALA A 15 15.14 -1.70 -4.94
CA ALA A 15 15.38 -1.82 -3.51
C ALA A 15 15.37 -0.44 -2.82
N GLY A 16 14.60 -0.34 -1.74
CA GLY A 16 14.42 0.89 -0.97
C GLY A 16 13.32 1.83 -1.48
N ASP A 17 12.72 1.61 -2.66
CA ASP A 17 11.50 2.33 -3.05
C ASP A 17 10.33 1.93 -2.15
N GLU A 18 9.46 2.88 -1.84
CA GLU A 18 8.39 2.71 -0.86
C GLU A 18 7.01 2.59 -1.53
N ILE A 19 6.22 1.63 -1.04
CA ILE A 19 4.80 1.43 -1.36
C ILE A 19 4.00 1.66 -0.08
N ILE A 20 3.05 2.59 -0.11
CA ILE A 20 2.16 2.88 1.01
C ILE A 20 0.89 2.03 0.89
N LEU A 21 0.55 1.31 1.96
CA LEU A 21 -0.69 0.54 2.13
C LEU A 21 -1.38 0.95 3.43
N SER A 22 -2.70 0.82 3.50
CA SER A 22 -3.41 0.85 4.78
C SER A 22 -3.36 -0.53 5.44
N VAL A 23 -3.55 -0.62 6.75
CA VAL A 23 -3.71 -1.91 7.45
C VAL A 23 -5.04 -2.60 7.13
N MET A 24 -6.00 -1.90 6.52
CA MET A 24 -7.34 -2.42 6.20
C MET A 24 -7.43 -3.09 4.82
N GLU A 25 -6.32 -3.22 4.10
CA GLU A 25 -6.33 -3.76 2.73
C GLU A 25 -6.72 -5.24 2.68
N HIS A 26 -7.46 -5.62 1.63
CA HIS A 26 -7.73 -7.03 1.34
C HIS A 26 -6.42 -7.73 0.93
N HIS A 27 -6.26 -9.03 1.20
CA HIS A 27 -5.05 -9.78 0.84
C HIS A 27 -4.67 -9.70 -0.64
N ALA A 28 -5.66 -9.58 -1.54
CA ALA A 28 -5.40 -9.37 -2.98
C ALA A 28 -4.67 -8.05 -3.28
N ASN A 29 -4.73 -7.07 -2.37
CA ASN A 29 -3.99 -5.81 -2.40
C ASN A 29 -2.83 -5.74 -1.38
N ILE A 30 -2.41 -6.88 -0.81
CA ILE A 30 -1.26 -6.98 0.11
C ILE A 30 -0.21 -7.94 -0.47
N VAL A 31 -0.63 -9.16 -0.78
CA VAL A 31 0.26 -10.28 -1.15
C VAL A 31 1.18 -9.96 -2.34
N PRO A 32 0.72 -9.31 -3.43
CA PRO A 32 1.60 -8.99 -4.54
C PRO A 32 2.76 -8.06 -4.13
N TRP A 33 2.47 -7.07 -3.28
CA TRP A 33 3.48 -6.12 -2.79
C TRP A 33 4.48 -6.80 -1.84
N HIS A 34 4.03 -7.76 -1.03
CA HIS A 34 4.95 -8.59 -0.24
C HIS A 34 5.93 -9.37 -1.13
N PHE A 35 5.50 -9.93 -2.26
CA PHE A 35 6.43 -10.59 -3.16
C PHE A 35 7.47 -9.63 -3.74
N LEU A 36 7.09 -8.40 -4.07
CA LEU A 36 8.06 -7.37 -4.47
C LEU A 36 9.01 -7.04 -3.32
N ARG A 37 8.52 -6.92 -2.08
CA ARG A 37 9.37 -6.69 -0.89
C ARG A 37 10.41 -7.78 -0.74
N GLU A 38 9.99 -9.04 -0.76
CA GLU A 38 10.89 -10.19 -0.57
C GLU A 38 11.87 -10.36 -1.74
N ARG A 39 11.45 -10.12 -2.99
CA ARG A 39 12.25 -10.40 -4.19
C ARG A 39 13.09 -9.23 -4.68
N GLN A 40 12.67 -7.99 -4.42
CA GLN A 40 13.28 -6.77 -4.96
C GLN A 40 13.68 -5.76 -3.88
N GLY A 41 13.36 -6.01 -2.62
CA GLY A 41 13.75 -5.14 -1.50
C GLY A 41 13.00 -3.81 -1.46
N VAL A 42 11.82 -3.70 -2.10
CA VAL A 42 10.94 -2.53 -1.89
C VAL A 42 10.45 -2.52 -0.45
N VAL A 43 10.11 -1.35 0.07
CA VAL A 43 9.65 -1.16 1.44
C VAL A 43 8.15 -0.96 1.45
N ILE A 44 7.43 -1.72 2.28
CA ILE A 44 6.00 -1.49 2.52
C ILE A 44 5.86 -0.59 3.76
N LYS A 45 5.20 0.56 3.58
CA LYS A 45 4.87 1.51 4.63
C LYS A 45 3.38 1.35 4.95
N TRP A 46 3.08 1.01 6.20
CA TRP A 46 1.71 0.79 6.66
C TRP A 46 1.15 2.06 7.29
N VAL A 47 -0.10 2.36 6.96
CA VAL A 47 -0.90 3.43 7.59
C VAL A 47 -2.02 2.77 8.37
N ASP A 48 -2.05 3.06 9.67
CA ASP A 48 -3.09 2.57 10.57
C ASP A 48 -4.42 3.29 10.34
N VAL A 49 -5.49 2.64 10.78
CA VAL A 49 -6.83 3.25 10.87
C VAL A 49 -7.05 3.81 12.25
N ASP A 50 -7.92 4.80 12.38
CA ASP A 50 -8.31 5.31 13.69
C ASP A 50 -9.21 4.32 14.45
N ALA A 51 -9.61 4.69 15.67
CA ALA A 51 -10.46 3.86 16.52
C ALA A 51 -11.86 3.59 15.94
N THR A 52 -12.30 4.35 14.94
CA THR A 52 -13.58 4.15 14.24
C THR A 52 -13.43 3.27 12.99
N GLY A 53 -12.20 2.87 12.64
CA GLY A 53 -11.90 2.17 11.41
C GLY A 53 -11.84 3.10 10.19
N ALA A 54 -11.78 4.41 10.38
CA ALA A 54 -11.57 5.38 9.32
C ALA A 54 -10.08 5.48 8.97
N LEU A 55 -9.77 5.65 7.69
CA LEU A 55 -8.42 5.98 7.26
C LEU A 55 -8.27 7.50 7.24
N ASP A 56 -7.41 8.05 8.09
CA ASP A 56 -7.12 9.49 8.08
C ASP A 56 -6.30 9.83 6.82
N PRO A 57 -6.81 10.70 5.91
CA PRO A 57 -6.06 11.12 4.73
C PRO A 57 -4.75 11.81 5.08
N GLN A 58 -4.68 12.54 6.21
CA GLN A 58 -3.46 13.21 6.62
C GLN A 58 -2.38 12.20 7.03
N ALA A 59 -2.75 11.12 7.72
CA ALA A 59 -1.81 10.05 8.04
C ALA A 59 -1.22 9.38 6.79
N VAL A 60 -1.99 9.28 5.70
CA VAL A 60 -1.49 8.79 4.40
C VAL A 60 -0.50 9.79 3.79
N LEU A 61 -0.82 11.09 3.83
CA LEU A 61 0.06 12.15 3.33
C LEU A 61 1.37 12.24 4.11
N ASP A 62 1.32 12.12 5.43
CA ASP A 62 2.49 12.17 6.32
C ASP A 62 3.41 10.95 6.14
N ALA A 63 2.87 9.83 5.65
CA ALA A 63 3.64 8.65 5.31
C ALA A 63 4.45 8.80 4.00
N ILE A 64 4.17 9.84 3.19
CA ILE A 64 4.87 10.09 1.92
C ILE A 64 6.30 10.58 2.19
N THR A 65 7.27 9.93 1.55
CA THR A 65 8.67 10.33 1.56
C THR A 65 9.18 10.51 0.12
N PRO A 66 10.39 11.07 -0.08
CA PRO A 66 11.01 11.11 -1.42
C PRO A 66 11.19 9.72 -2.09
N LYS A 67 11.12 8.63 -1.31
CA LYS A 67 11.23 7.25 -1.80
C LYS A 67 9.87 6.63 -2.16
N THR A 68 8.75 7.26 -1.81
CA THR A 68 7.41 6.77 -2.17
C THR A 68 7.22 6.78 -3.67
N LYS A 69 6.89 5.61 -4.24
CA LYS A 69 6.62 5.43 -5.68
C LYS A 69 5.19 5.02 -5.99
N LEU A 70 4.49 4.46 -5.01
CA LEU A 70 3.13 3.96 -5.17
C LEU A 70 2.36 4.08 -3.85
N ILE A 71 1.09 4.46 -3.95
CA ILE A 71 0.11 4.38 -2.87
C ILE A 71 -1.00 3.46 -3.37
N ALA A 72 -1.29 2.38 -2.66
CA ALA A 72 -2.30 1.40 -3.05
C ALA A 72 -3.31 1.21 -1.91
N ILE A 73 -4.44 1.92 -2.03
CA ILE A 73 -5.48 1.98 -0.99
C ILE A 73 -6.82 1.51 -1.59
N THR A 74 -7.56 0.71 -0.84
CA THR A 74 -8.92 0.31 -1.22
C THR A 74 -9.89 1.50 -1.16
N HIS A 75 -10.80 1.60 -2.13
CA HIS A 75 -11.85 2.63 -2.11
C HIS A 75 -12.89 2.38 -1.01
N MET A 76 -13.14 1.10 -0.69
CA MET A 76 -14.00 0.71 0.42
C MET A 76 -13.46 -0.56 1.05
N SER A 77 -13.34 -0.59 2.37
CA SER A 77 -12.92 -1.78 3.08
C SER A 77 -13.99 -2.86 2.98
N ASN A 78 -13.60 -4.07 2.59
CA ASN A 78 -14.50 -5.23 2.58
C ASN A 78 -14.71 -5.84 3.98
N VAL A 79 -13.96 -5.37 4.99
CA VAL A 79 -14.10 -5.78 6.39
C VAL A 79 -14.80 -4.69 7.20
N LEU A 80 -14.29 -3.46 7.13
CA LEU A 80 -14.79 -2.34 7.95
C LEU A 80 -15.99 -1.62 7.31
N GLY A 81 -16.20 -1.76 6.00
CA GLY A 81 -17.23 -1.00 5.27
C GLY A 81 -16.92 0.49 5.09
N THR A 82 -15.84 0.98 5.70
CA THR A 82 -15.32 2.34 5.56
C THR A 82 -15.05 2.67 4.09
N LYS A 83 -15.54 3.83 3.65
CA LYS A 83 -15.17 4.45 2.36
C LYS A 83 -14.00 5.38 2.60
N VAL A 84 -13.02 5.33 1.69
CA VAL A 84 -11.78 6.13 1.72
C VAL A 84 -11.84 7.22 0.67
#